data_AF-A0A352F0K6-F1
#
_entry.id   AF-A0A352F0K6-F1
#
_cell.length_a   1.000
_cell.length_b   1.000
_cell.length_c   1.000
_cell.angle_alpha   90.00
_cell.angle_beta   90.00
_cell.angle_gamma   90.00
#
_symmetry.space_group_name_H-M   'P 1'
#
loop_
_entity.id
_entity.type
_entity.pdbx_description
1 polymer ?
#
loop_
_entity_poly.entity_id
_entity_poly.type
_entity_poly.pdbx_seq_one_letter_code
_entity_poly.pdbx_strand_id
1 'polypeptide(L)'
;MKSYKTIPVLIALFLSVSANAQMANPVRPLPGVFPRTSQASPARDGSLMKPGHHAYEDAMEFAHFLNQSGINVKSLHKSKLDGFFPGLEKAAFFRTEKGVVEVIFFPDPRGAENVIVKEQRQAGRYLYSFAGQPNLAAAGGFDSSRPMYFLMHRNWFIVLDSEELYEEIKSALKEE
;
A
#
# COMPACT_ATOMS: atom_id res chain seq x y z
N MET A 1 20.82 6.51 -38.76
CA MET A 1 20.58 7.96 -38.98
C MET A 1 19.11 8.21 -39.26
N LYS A 2 18.35 8.63 -38.24
CA LYS A 2 17.07 9.33 -38.41
C LYS A 2 17.07 10.45 -37.39
N SER A 3 17.15 11.66 -37.92
CA SER A 3 17.26 12.94 -37.23
C SER A 3 15.86 13.45 -36.94
N TYR A 4 15.56 13.77 -35.68
CA TYR A 4 14.41 14.61 -35.35
C TYR A 4 14.88 15.75 -34.44
N LYS A 5 14.60 16.96 -34.94
CA LYS A 5 15.03 18.25 -34.43
C LYS A 5 14.17 18.69 -33.25
N THR A 6 14.86 19.27 -32.29
CA THR A 6 14.48 20.11 -31.15
C THR A 6 13.47 21.21 -31.48
N ILE A 7 12.47 21.43 -30.61
CA ILE A 7 11.81 22.73 -30.37
C ILE A 7 11.50 22.84 -28.86
N PRO A 8 12.16 23.74 -28.10
CA PRO A 8 11.72 24.12 -26.77
C PRO A 8 10.80 25.33 -26.86
N VAL A 9 9.56 25.21 -26.37
CA VAL A 9 8.68 26.37 -26.19
C VAL A 9 8.86 26.89 -24.76
N LEU A 10 9.55 28.02 -24.70
CA LEU A 10 9.70 28.90 -23.55
C LEU A 10 8.40 29.71 -23.40
N ILE A 11 7.71 29.63 -22.26
CA ILE A 11 6.67 30.61 -21.90
C ILE A 11 7.04 31.21 -20.55
N ALA A 12 7.32 32.52 -20.61
CA ALA A 12 7.66 33.37 -19.49
C ALA A 12 6.43 33.89 -18.75
N LEU A 13 6.66 34.17 -17.47
CA LEU A 13 5.94 34.98 -16.48
C LEU A 13 4.74 35.83 -16.95
N PHE A 14 3.68 35.80 -16.14
CA PHE A 14 2.95 37.01 -15.76
C PHE A 14 2.88 37.13 -14.23
N LEU A 15 3.57 38.15 -13.71
CA LEU A 15 3.30 38.76 -12.42
C LEU A 15 2.00 39.56 -12.53
N SER A 16 1.12 39.44 -11.54
CA SER A 16 0.21 40.52 -11.18
C SER A 16 0.04 40.58 -9.68
N VAL A 17 0.62 41.64 -9.14
CA VAL A 17 0.33 42.18 -7.81
C VAL A 17 -1.00 42.94 -7.95
N SER A 18 -1.95 42.66 -7.06
CA SER A 18 -3.06 43.57 -6.79
C SER A 18 -3.14 43.78 -5.30
N ALA A 19 -2.67 44.95 -4.88
CA ALA A 19 -2.85 45.48 -3.54
C ALA A 19 -4.19 46.22 -3.51
N ASN A 20 -5.15 45.71 -2.74
CA ASN A 20 -6.29 46.50 -2.28
C ASN A 20 -6.19 46.64 -0.77
N ALA A 21 -5.76 47.83 -0.34
CA ALA A 21 -5.91 48.28 1.03
C ALA A 21 -7.27 48.98 1.15
N GLN A 22 -8.15 48.46 2.00
CA GLN A 22 -9.31 49.20 2.51
C GLN A 22 -9.26 49.13 4.03
N MET A 23 -9.13 50.30 4.65
CA MET A 23 -9.04 50.47 6.10
C MET A 23 -10.42 50.42 6.78
N ALA A 24 -10.38 49.91 8.01
CA ALA A 24 -11.15 50.29 9.19
C ALA A 24 -12.52 49.63 9.46
N ASN A 25 -12.51 48.71 10.44
CA ASN A 25 -13.36 48.83 11.63
C ASN A 25 -12.68 48.12 12.82
N PRO A 26 -12.28 48.82 13.91
CA PRO A 26 -11.76 48.14 15.09
C PRO A 26 -12.92 47.60 15.93
N VAL A 27 -13.24 46.32 15.74
CA VAL A 27 -14.13 45.61 16.67
C VAL A 27 -13.33 45.35 17.96
N ARG A 28 -13.73 45.99 19.06
CA ARG A 28 -13.19 45.70 20.40
C ARG A 28 -13.43 44.22 20.73
N PRO A 29 -12.41 43.44 21.12
CA PRO A 29 -12.64 42.07 21.58
C PRO A 29 -13.30 42.10 22.96
N LEU A 30 -14.43 41.40 23.08
CA LEU A 30 -15.02 41.06 24.37
C LEU A 30 -14.05 40.16 25.15
N PRO A 31 -13.86 40.37 26.45
CA PRO A 31 -13.05 39.49 27.26
C PRO A 31 -13.78 38.15 27.43
N GLY A 32 -13.13 37.07 27.02
CA GLY A 32 -13.44 35.74 27.52
C GLY A 32 -14.32 34.86 26.65
N VAL A 33 -13.88 34.55 25.43
CA VAL A 33 -14.10 33.21 24.87
C VAL A 33 -12.84 32.85 24.08
N PHE A 34 -11.91 32.13 24.69
CA PHE A 34 -10.90 31.42 23.90
C PHE A 34 -11.68 30.39 23.05
N PRO A 35 -11.57 30.38 21.72
CA PRO A 35 -11.93 29.18 21.00
C PRO A 35 -10.98 28.10 21.53
N ARG A 36 -11.52 27.18 22.32
CA ARG A 36 -10.88 25.87 22.51
C ARG A 36 -10.69 25.36 21.09
N THR A 37 -9.48 25.45 20.58
CA THR A 37 -9.03 24.46 19.62
C THR A 37 -9.29 23.14 20.32
N SER A 38 -10.38 22.46 19.94
CA SER A 38 -10.45 21.03 20.16
C SER A 38 -9.26 20.50 19.38
N GLN A 39 -8.12 20.37 20.05
CA GLN A 39 -7.16 19.36 19.69
C GLN A 39 -7.96 18.07 19.71
N ALA A 40 -8.51 17.71 18.55
CA ALA A 40 -8.93 16.36 18.30
C ALA A 40 -7.68 15.55 18.65
N SER A 41 -7.75 14.80 19.75
CA SER A 41 -6.75 13.77 20.01
C SER A 41 -6.61 13.02 18.69
N PRO A 42 -5.38 12.81 18.17
CA PRO A 42 -5.24 12.08 16.91
C PRO A 42 -6.02 10.79 17.07
N ALA A 43 -7.08 10.66 16.27
CA ALA A 43 -7.94 9.49 16.34
C ALA A 43 -7.00 8.29 16.20
N ARG A 44 -6.93 7.45 17.23
CA ARG A 44 -6.06 6.28 17.21
C ARG A 44 -6.52 5.46 16.01
N ASP A 45 -5.72 5.44 14.96
CA ASP A 45 -6.03 4.66 13.77
C ASP A 45 -6.05 3.18 14.18
N GLY A 46 -7.26 2.66 14.38
CA GLY A 46 -7.49 1.29 14.83
C GLY A 46 -7.08 0.22 13.81
N SER A 47 -6.69 0.65 12.60
CA SER A 47 -6.13 -0.23 11.58
C SER A 47 -4.64 -0.50 11.77
N LEU A 48 -3.90 0.35 12.50
CA LEU A 48 -2.48 0.14 12.76
C LEU A 48 -2.25 -1.20 13.47
N MET A 49 -1.28 -1.98 12.97
CA MET A 49 -0.92 -3.24 13.59
C MET A 49 -0.13 -2.98 14.87
N LYS A 50 -0.43 -3.76 15.92
CA LYS A 50 0.19 -3.62 17.24
C LYS A 50 1.07 -4.84 17.56
N PRO A 51 2.07 -4.69 18.45
CA PRO A 51 2.97 -5.78 18.88
C PRO A 51 2.35 -7.07 19.45
N GLY A 52 1.03 -7.16 19.61
CA GLY A 52 0.34 -8.39 20.03
C GLY A 52 -0.46 -9.08 18.92
N HIS A 53 -0.39 -8.59 17.69
CA HIS A 53 -1.09 -9.21 16.55
C HIS A 53 -0.34 -10.48 16.11
N HIS A 54 -1.08 -11.52 15.72
CA HIS A 54 -0.49 -12.81 15.30
C HIS A 54 0.49 -12.71 14.12
N ALA A 55 0.30 -11.70 13.26
CA ALA A 55 1.16 -11.42 12.12
C ALA A 55 2.32 -10.44 12.41
N TYR A 56 2.42 -9.91 13.63
CA TYR A 56 3.28 -8.73 13.88
C TYR A 56 4.76 -9.02 13.68
N GLU A 57 5.26 -10.15 14.18
CA GLU A 57 6.69 -10.50 14.07
C GLU A 57 7.09 -10.70 12.61
N ASP A 58 6.35 -11.50 11.85
CA ASP A 58 6.60 -11.71 10.42
C ASP A 58 6.45 -10.40 9.62
N ALA A 59 5.49 -9.55 10.01
CA ALA A 59 5.30 -8.25 9.38
C ALA A 59 6.49 -7.31 9.61
N MET A 60 7.11 -7.36 10.78
CA MET A 60 8.31 -6.56 11.06
C MET A 60 9.54 -7.10 10.32
N GLU A 61 9.67 -8.42 10.18
CA GLU A 61 10.70 -9.05 9.34
C GLU A 61 10.54 -8.63 7.87
N PHE A 62 9.33 -8.72 7.33
CA PHE A 62 9.05 -8.29 5.97
C PHE A 62 9.24 -6.77 5.77
N ALA A 63 8.88 -5.95 6.77
CA ALA A 63 9.19 -4.52 6.75
C ALA A 63 10.69 -4.26 6.70
N HIS A 64 11.49 -5.03 7.44
CA HIS A 64 12.94 -4.92 7.41
C HIS A 64 13.49 -5.22 6.02
N PHE A 65 13.04 -6.33 5.42
CA PHE A 65 13.35 -6.69 4.03
C PHE A 65 13.03 -5.54 3.07
N LEU A 66 11.80 -5.01 3.07
CA LEU A 66 11.41 -3.91 2.18
C LEU A 66 12.33 -2.70 2.33
N ASN A 67 12.61 -2.28 3.58
CA ASN A 67 13.47 -1.13 3.82
C ASN A 67 14.93 -1.39 3.38
N GLN A 68 15.45 -2.61 3.58
CA GLN A 68 16.80 -2.98 3.12
C GLN A 68 16.90 -2.98 1.59
N SER A 69 15.82 -3.32 0.90
CA SER A 69 15.71 -3.26 -0.56
C SER A 69 15.43 -1.84 -1.09
N GLY A 70 15.42 -0.82 -0.24
CA GLY A 70 15.19 0.58 -0.64
C GLY A 70 13.72 0.95 -0.83
N ILE A 71 12.77 0.12 -0.38
CA ILE A 71 11.33 0.39 -0.40
C ILE A 71 10.91 0.89 0.98
N ASN A 72 10.83 2.20 1.17
CA ASN A 72 10.54 2.79 2.48
C ASN A 72 9.10 2.53 2.95
N VAL A 73 8.97 1.82 4.07
CA VAL A 73 7.68 1.55 4.72
C VAL A 73 7.25 2.76 5.55
N LYS A 74 6.09 3.35 5.22
CA LYS A 74 5.50 4.48 5.95
C LYS A 74 4.65 4.04 7.14
N SER A 75 3.88 2.97 6.97
CA SER A 75 3.02 2.44 8.04
C SER A 75 2.63 0.99 7.81
N LEU A 76 2.38 0.28 8.92
CA LEU A 76 1.95 -1.11 8.98
C LEU A 76 0.54 -1.19 9.60
N HIS A 77 -0.36 -1.86 8.89
CA HIS A 77 -1.77 -2.02 9.25
C HIS A 77 -2.18 -3.50 9.20
N LYS A 78 -3.29 -3.83 9.86
CA LYS A 78 -3.98 -5.11 9.68
C LYS A 78 -4.50 -5.21 8.25
N SER A 79 -4.24 -6.33 7.59
CA SER A 79 -4.71 -6.56 6.21
C SER A 79 -6.16 -7.04 6.20
N LYS A 80 -6.86 -6.76 5.10
CA LYS A 80 -8.18 -7.35 4.82
C LYS A 80 -8.07 -8.80 4.33
N LEU A 81 -6.87 -9.24 3.97
CA LEU A 81 -6.55 -10.62 3.59
C LEU A 81 -6.33 -11.52 4.82
N ASP A 82 -6.51 -10.99 6.02
CA ASP A 82 -6.47 -11.78 7.24
C ASP A 82 -7.62 -12.80 7.23
N GLY A 83 -7.31 -14.09 7.40
CA GLY A 83 -8.27 -15.18 7.24
C GLY A 83 -8.68 -15.48 5.80
N PHE A 84 -8.01 -14.92 4.78
CA PHE A 84 -8.33 -15.18 3.36
C PHE A 84 -8.20 -16.67 3.01
N PHE A 85 -7.15 -17.31 3.53
CA PHE A 85 -7.03 -18.75 3.53
C PHE A 85 -7.58 -19.31 4.85
N PRO A 86 -8.49 -20.31 4.83
CA PRO A 86 -9.08 -20.86 6.04
C PRO A 86 -8.01 -21.32 7.05
N GLY A 87 -8.14 -20.87 8.30
CA GLY A 87 -7.20 -21.19 9.38
C GLY A 87 -5.88 -20.41 9.33
N LEU A 88 -5.74 -19.43 8.44
CA LEU A 88 -4.55 -18.59 8.32
C LEU A 88 -4.88 -17.12 8.62
N GLU A 89 -4.66 -16.73 9.87
CA GLU A 89 -4.88 -15.37 10.39
C GLU A 89 -3.55 -14.60 10.53
N LYS A 90 -2.76 -14.62 9.45
CA LYS A 90 -1.46 -13.95 9.41
C LYS A 90 -1.31 -13.14 8.13
N ALA A 91 -1.87 -11.94 8.10
CA ALA A 91 -1.70 -11.01 6.98
C ALA A 91 -1.40 -9.57 7.44
N ALA A 92 -0.64 -8.85 6.62
CA ALA A 92 -0.23 -7.47 6.87
C ALA A 92 -0.42 -6.58 5.64
N PHE A 93 -0.73 -5.31 5.91
CA PHE A 93 -0.91 -4.27 4.91
C PHE A 93 0.13 -3.18 5.18
N PHE A 94 1.02 -2.96 4.21
CA PHE A 94 2.07 -1.96 4.27
C PHE A 94 1.72 -0.81 3.34
N ARG A 95 1.77 0.41 3.86
CA ARG A 95 1.87 1.61 3.02
C ARG A 95 3.34 1.91 2.84
N THR A 96 3.78 1.95 1.60
CA THR A 96 5.14 2.38 1.25
C THR A 96 5.07 3.76 0.58
N GLU A 97 6.21 4.31 0.21
CA GLU A 97 6.25 5.51 -0.62
C GLU A 97 5.84 5.25 -2.08
N LYS A 98 5.93 4.00 -2.54
CA LYS A 98 5.69 3.59 -3.93
C LYS A 98 4.33 2.94 -4.16
N GLY A 99 3.62 2.58 -3.10
CA GLY A 99 2.31 1.96 -3.21
C GLY A 99 1.91 1.18 -1.97
N VAL A 100 1.02 0.22 -2.16
CA VAL A 100 0.57 -0.69 -1.12
C VAL A 100 1.18 -2.06 -1.37
N VAL A 101 1.61 -2.71 -0.29
CA VAL A 101 1.99 -4.12 -0.30
C VAL A 101 1.12 -4.85 0.70
N GLU A 102 0.37 -5.85 0.25
CA GLU A 102 -0.26 -6.80 1.16
C GLU A 102 0.50 -8.12 1.12
N VAL A 103 0.59 -8.80 2.25
CA VAL A 103 1.28 -10.08 2.35
C VAL A 103 0.54 -10.98 3.32
N ILE A 104 0.47 -12.26 2.97
CA ILE A 104 -0.01 -13.34 3.83
C ILE A 104 1.18 -14.22 4.19
N PHE A 105 1.37 -14.48 5.48
CA PHE A 105 2.50 -15.23 6.03
C PHE A 105 2.08 -16.66 6.34
N PHE A 106 2.56 -17.60 5.54
CA PHE A 106 2.31 -19.01 5.76
C PHE A 106 3.13 -19.54 6.95
N PRO A 107 2.59 -20.49 7.75
CA PRO A 107 3.33 -21.11 8.84
C PRO A 107 4.41 -22.08 8.33
N ASP A 108 4.21 -22.68 7.16
CA ASP A 108 5.24 -23.49 6.49
C ASP A 108 6.25 -22.55 5.79
N PRO A 109 7.57 -22.74 5.98
CA PRO A 109 8.62 -21.94 5.33
C PRO A 109 8.58 -21.89 3.81
N ARG A 110 7.90 -22.84 3.14
CA ARG A 110 7.66 -22.84 1.68
C ARG A 110 6.17 -22.84 1.35
N GLY A 111 5.33 -22.49 2.31
CA GLY A 111 3.88 -22.56 2.17
C GLY A 111 3.33 -21.70 1.03
N ALA A 112 3.89 -20.50 0.84
CA ALA A 112 3.43 -19.60 -0.21
C ALA A 112 3.79 -20.11 -1.61
N GLU A 113 4.91 -20.81 -1.77
CA GLU A 113 5.36 -21.39 -3.04
C GLU A 113 4.43 -22.48 -3.57
N ASN A 114 3.60 -23.06 -2.69
CA ASN A 114 2.59 -24.05 -3.06
C ASN A 114 1.28 -23.42 -3.54
N VAL A 115 1.16 -22.09 -3.52
CA VAL A 115 -0.02 -21.37 -4.01
C VAL A 115 0.04 -21.24 -5.53
N ILE A 116 -1.04 -21.66 -6.19
CA ILE A 116 -1.25 -21.52 -7.62
C ILE A 116 -2.31 -20.45 -7.83
N VAL A 117 -1.94 -19.36 -8.50
CA VAL A 117 -2.85 -18.29 -8.90
C VAL A 117 -3.29 -18.52 -10.34
N LYS A 118 -4.60 -18.49 -10.60
CA LYS A 118 -5.17 -18.55 -11.95
C LYS A 118 -5.92 -17.25 -12.23
N GLU A 119 -5.45 -16.51 -13.22
CA GLU A 119 -6.16 -15.35 -13.77
C GLU A 119 -7.17 -15.80 -14.84
N GLN A 120 -8.35 -15.22 -14.80
CA GLN A 120 -9.36 -15.27 -15.85
C GLN A 120 -9.84 -13.85 -16.14
N ARG A 121 -10.11 -13.55 -17.41
CA ARG A 121 -10.69 -12.27 -17.82
C ARG A 121 -12.13 -12.47 -18.25
N GLN A 122 -13.04 -11.77 -17.59
CA GLN A 122 -14.47 -11.84 -17.89
C GLN A 122 -15.10 -10.45 -17.82
N ALA A 123 -15.81 -10.04 -18.88
CA ALA A 123 -16.50 -8.76 -18.96
C ALA A 123 -15.61 -7.54 -18.60
N GLY A 124 -14.34 -7.56 -19.02
CA GLY A 124 -13.38 -6.48 -18.74
C GLY A 124 -12.84 -6.46 -17.30
N ARG A 125 -13.14 -7.49 -16.49
CA ARG A 125 -12.66 -7.66 -15.12
C ARG A 125 -11.60 -8.76 -15.05
N TYR A 126 -10.74 -8.64 -14.03
CA TYR A 126 -9.70 -9.60 -13.69
C TYR A 126 -10.18 -10.44 -12.52
N LEU A 127 -10.40 -11.73 -12.77
CA LEU A 127 -10.86 -12.70 -11.78
C LEU A 127 -9.69 -13.61 -11.44
N TYR A 128 -9.32 -13.67 -10.16
CA TYR A 128 -8.25 -14.51 -9.67
C TYR A 128 -8.81 -15.61 -8.79
N SER A 129 -8.43 -16.85 -9.07
CA SER A 129 -8.71 -18.00 -8.23
C SER A 129 -7.40 -18.60 -7.72
N PHE A 130 -7.47 -19.21 -6.55
CA PHE A 130 -6.30 -19.72 -5.84
C PHE A 130 -6.50 -21.21 -5.56
N ALA A 131 -5.43 -21.99 -5.71
CA ALA A 131 -5.38 -23.41 -5.38
C ALA A 131 -4.01 -23.74 -4.74
N GLY A 132 -3.88 -24.89 -4.10
CA GLY A 132 -2.60 -25.30 -3.52
C GLY A 132 -2.71 -26.17 -2.27
N GLN A 133 -1.56 -26.58 -1.75
CA GLN A 133 -1.45 -27.34 -0.51
C GLN A 133 -1.41 -26.43 0.74
N PRO A 134 -1.83 -26.96 1.92
CA PRO A 134 -2.60 -28.17 2.11
C PRO A 134 -4.11 -27.83 2.04
N ASN A 135 -4.71 -27.95 0.86
CA ASN A 135 -6.11 -27.57 0.58
C ASN A 135 -6.45 -26.12 0.96
N LEU A 136 -5.85 -25.20 0.21
CA LEU A 136 -6.31 -23.81 0.16
C LEU A 136 -7.57 -23.73 -0.70
N ALA A 137 -8.70 -24.27 -0.22
CA ALA A 137 -9.99 -23.82 -0.71
C ALA A 137 -10.13 -22.37 -0.22
N ALA A 138 -9.51 -21.43 -0.95
CA ALA A 138 -9.57 -20.02 -0.62
C ALA A 138 -11.03 -19.64 -0.42
N ALA A 139 -11.33 -18.88 0.64
CA ALA A 139 -12.69 -18.51 0.97
C ALA A 139 -13.37 -17.67 -0.14
N GLY A 140 -12.59 -17.20 -1.11
CA GLY A 140 -13.05 -16.57 -2.34
C GLY A 140 -11.92 -16.40 -3.37
N GLY A 141 -12.26 -15.77 -4.48
CA GLY A 141 -11.30 -15.24 -5.45
C GLY A 141 -11.13 -13.73 -5.30
N PHE A 142 -10.19 -13.14 -6.04
CA PHE A 142 -10.17 -11.69 -6.20
C PHE A 142 -10.92 -11.29 -7.46
N ASP A 143 -11.69 -10.22 -7.37
CA ASP A 143 -12.34 -9.59 -8.50
C ASP A 143 -11.92 -8.11 -8.55
N SER A 144 -11.17 -7.76 -9.60
CA SER A 144 -10.61 -6.42 -9.77
C SER A 144 -10.93 -5.84 -11.15
N SER A 145 -11.04 -4.50 -11.21
CA SER A 145 -11.11 -3.76 -12.46
C SER A 145 -9.74 -3.53 -13.11
N ARG A 146 -8.65 -3.91 -12.43
CA ARG A 146 -7.26 -3.75 -12.87
C ARG A 146 -6.46 -5.04 -12.58
N PRO A 147 -5.34 -5.28 -13.27
CA PRO A 147 -4.45 -6.37 -12.93
C PRO A 147 -3.99 -6.31 -11.47
N MET A 148 -3.94 -7.46 -10.83
CA MET A 148 -3.26 -7.68 -9.56
C MET A 148 -2.02 -8.53 -9.83
N TYR A 149 -0.95 -8.27 -9.08
CA TYR A 149 0.32 -8.96 -9.22
C TYR A 149 0.60 -9.76 -7.95
N PHE A 150 1.15 -10.97 -8.13
CA PHE A 150 1.35 -11.93 -7.05
C PHE A 150 2.78 -12.44 -7.08
N LEU A 151 3.44 -12.45 -5.93
CA LEU A 151 4.74 -13.09 -5.74
C LEU A 151 4.64 -14.15 -4.64
N MET A 152 5.21 -15.31 -4.90
CA MET A 152 5.34 -16.40 -3.95
C MET A 152 6.82 -16.60 -3.68
N HIS A 153 7.24 -16.40 -2.44
CA HIS A 153 8.63 -16.61 -2.02
C HIS A 153 8.63 -17.16 -0.60
N ARG A 154 9.16 -18.38 -0.41
CA ARG A 154 9.18 -19.04 0.90
C ARG A 154 7.78 -19.07 1.54
N ASN A 155 7.61 -18.40 2.68
CA ASN A 155 6.36 -18.28 3.41
C ASN A 155 5.58 -17.00 3.08
N TRP A 156 6.07 -16.15 2.18
CA TRP A 156 5.43 -14.88 1.82
C TRP A 156 4.61 -15.02 0.54
N PHE A 157 3.30 -14.83 0.69
CA PHE A 157 2.39 -14.64 -0.43
C PHE A 157 2.07 -13.15 -0.55
N ILE A 158 2.71 -12.49 -1.50
CA ILE A 158 2.72 -11.03 -1.65
C ILE A 158 1.72 -10.65 -2.75
N VAL A 159 0.88 -9.64 -2.45
CA VAL A 159 -0.17 -9.11 -3.32
C VAL A 159 0.08 -7.63 -3.56
N LEU A 160 0.06 -7.24 -4.84
CA LEU A 160 0.40 -5.90 -5.30
C LEU A 160 -0.61 -5.42 -6.34
N ASP A 161 -0.85 -4.11 -6.38
CA ASP A 161 -1.71 -3.44 -7.38
C ASP A 161 -0.90 -2.61 -8.40
N SER A 162 0.43 -2.64 -8.31
CA SER A 162 1.37 -1.89 -9.14
C SER A 162 2.40 -2.83 -9.77
N GLU A 163 2.53 -2.76 -11.10
CA GLU A 163 3.53 -3.50 -11.88
C GLU A 163 4.96 -3.08 -11.54
N GLU A 164 5.17 -1.78 -11.34
CA GLU A 164 6.48 -1.21 -11.00
C GLU A 164 6.97 -1.77 -9.66
N LEU A 165 6.09 -1.75 -8.64
CA LEU A 165 6.41 -2.28 -7.32
C LEU A 165 6.61 -3.80 -7.34
N TYR A 166 5.88 -4.50 -8.21
CA TYR A 166 6.06 -5.94 -8.44
C TYR A 166 7.44 -6.27 -9.00
N GLU A 167 7.90 -5.59 -10.06
CA GLU A 167 9.22 -5.87 -10.61
C GLU A 167 10.36 -5.49 -9.65
N GLU A 168 10.17 -4.45 -8.84
CA GLU A 168 11.14 -4.07 -7.82
C GLU A 168 11.27 -5.11 -6.71
N ILE A 169 10.15 -5.52 -6.09
CA ILE A 169 10.15 -6.55 -5.04
C ILE A 169 10.66 -7.88 -5.60
N LYS A 170 10.25 -8.25 -6.81
CA LYS A 170 10.72 -9.47 -7.48
C LYS A 170 12.23 -9.46 -7.73
N SER A 171 12.81 -8.31 -8.03
CA SER A 171 14.25 -8.17 -8.21
C SER A 171 14.97 -8.32 -6.87
N ALA A 172 14.47 -7.65 -5.82
CA ALA A 172 15.01 -7.77 -4.47
C ALA A 172 15.00 -9.22 -3.94
N LEU A 173 13.94 -9.98 -4.21
CA LEU A 173 13.82 -11.39 -3.80
C LEU A 173 14.80 -12.35 -4.52
N LYS A 174 15.44 -11.92 -5.62
CA LYS A 174 16.43 -12.74 -6.33
C LYS A 174 17.86 -12.50 -5.87
N GLU A 175 18.10 -11.42 -5.12
CA GLU A 175 19.41 -11.05 -4.62
C GLU A 175 19.71 -11.70 -3.24
N GLU A 176 18.74 -12.39 -2.66
CA GLU A 176 18.83 -13.17 -1.42
C GLU A 176 19.26 -14.63 -1.66
#